data_AF-A0A179S0Q8-F1
#
_entry.id   AF-A0A179S0Q8-F1
#
_cell.length_a   1.000
_cell.length_b   1.000
_cell.length_c   1.000
_cell.angle_alpha   90.00
_cell.angle_beta   90.00
_cell.angle_gamma   90.00
#
_symmetry.space_group_name_H-M   'P 1'
#
loop_
_entity.id
_entity.type
_entity.pdbx_description
1 polymer ?
#
loop_
_entity_poly.entity_id
_entity_poly.type
_entity_poly.pdbx_seq_one_letter_code
_entity_poly.pdbx_strand_id
1 'polypeptide(L)' 'MFVEGGWRPSWEPPPRPPQPRLTGRQERMLVWIIVVNVLLWFIAPIGGATVIHAALTMMH' A
#
# COMPACT_ATOMS: atom_id res chain seq x y z
N MET A 1 -21.94 -34.76 -43.24
CA MET A 1 -21.17 -35.06 -42.02
C MET A 1 -21.25 -33.84 -41.11
N PHE A 2 -21.97 -33.93 -40.00
CA PHE A 2 -22.02 -32.86 -39.02
C PHE A 2 -20.69 -32.90 -38.26
N VAL A 3 -19.97 -31.79 -38.23
CA VAL A 3 -18.74 -31.67 -37.45
C VAL A 3 -19.16 -31.63 -35.98
N GLU A 4 -19.16 -32.78 -35.30
CA GLU A 4 -19.24 -32.90 -33.83
C GLU A 4 -17.94 -32.44 -33.15
N GLY A 5 -17.34 -31.38 -33.67
CA GLY A 5 -16.13 -30.76 -33.12
C GLY A 5 -16.51 -29.41 -32.57
N GLY A 6 -17.13 -29.39 -31.39
CA GLY A 6 -17.45 -28.15 -30.68
C GLY A 6 -16.18 -27.30 -30.55
N TRP A 7 -16.22 -26.08 -31.09
CA TRP A 7 -15.14 -25.12 -30.93
C TRP A 7 -14.95 -24.85 -29.44
N ARG A 8 -13.87 -25.37 -28.86
CA ARG A 8 -13.42 -24.99 -27.52
C ARG A 8 -12.48 -23.80 -27.71
N PRO A 9 -12.78 -22.60 -27.16
CA PRO A 9 -11.76 -21.57 -27.07
C PRO A 9 -10.60 -22.16 -26.27
N SER A 10 -9.43 -22.27 -26.90
CA SER A 10 -8.16 -22.45 -26.20
C SER A 10 -7.81 -21.14 -25.49
N TRP A 11 -8.70 -20.68 -24.61
CA TRP A 11 -8.38 -19.67 -23.62
C TRP A 11 -7.69 -20.42 -22.49
N GLU A 12 -6.41 -20.69 -22.63
CA GLU A 12 -5.59 -20.86 -21.43
C GLU A 12 -5.10 -19.44 -21.12
N PRO A 13 -5.53 -18.80 -20.02
CA PRO A 13 -5.06 -17.46 -19.72
C PRO A 13 -3.53 -17.49 -19.65
N PRO A 14 -2.84 -16.55 -20.32
CA PRO A 14 -1.38 -16.53 -20.32
C PRO A 14 -0.86 -16.59 -18.88
N PRO A 15 0.25 -17.30 -18.62
CA PRO A 15 0.80 -17.41 -17.27
C PRO A 15 0.92 -16.02 -16.66
N ARG A 16 0.35 -15.83 -15.45
CA ARG A 16 0.46 -14.54 -14.77
C ARG A 16 1.94 -14.22 -14.61
N PRO A 17 2.37 -12.98 -14.90
CA PRO A 17 3.75 -12.60 -14.68
C PRO A 17 4.10 -12.88 -13.20
N PRO A 18 5.32 -13.34 -12.91
CA PRO A 18 5.75 -13.58 -11.54
C PRO A 18 5.52 -12.29 -10.74
N GLN A 19 4.80 -12.41 -9.62
CA GLN A 19 4.54 -11.26 -8.76
C GLN A 19 5.88 -10.64 -8.36
N PRO A 20 6.04 -9.31 -8.46
CA PRO A 20 7.26 -8.65 -8.04
C PRO A 20 7.54 -9.02 -6.58
N ARG A 21 8.57 -9.84 -6.35
CA ARG A 21 9.00 -10.18 -4.99
C ARG A 21 9.80 -9.00 -4.48
N LEU A 22 9.40 -8.43 -3.36
CA LEU A 22 10.19 -7.39 -2.70
C LEU A 22 11.57 -7.97 -2.41
N THR A 23 12.61 -7.30 -2.90
CA THR A 23 13.99 -7.60 -2.51
C THR A 23 14.15 -7.33 -1.00
N GLY A 24 15.06 -8.03 -0.31
CA GLY A 24 15.19 -7.87 1.15
C GLY A 24 15.44 -6.41 1.60
N ARG A 25 16.03 -5.57 0.74
CA ARG A 25 16.16 -4.13 0.98
C ARG A 25 14.83 -3.40 0.91
N GLN A 26 13.98 -3.71 -0.07
CA GLN A 26 12.65 -3.12 -0.22
C GLN A 26 11.73 -3.52 0.93
N GLU A 27 11.80 -4.77 1.39
CA GLU A 27 11.05 -5.24 2.55
C GLU A 27 11.45 -4.48 3.82
N ARG A 28 12.75 -4.29 4.07
CA ARG A 28 13.22 -3.50 5.20
C ARG A 28 12.78 -2.03 5.11
N MET A 29 12.76 -1.45 3.90
CA MET A 29 12.28 -0.09 3.68
C MET A 29 10.77 0.02 3.94
N LEU A 30 9.98 -0.96 3.48
CA LEU A 30 8.55 -1.03 3.71
C LEU A 30 8.23 -1.13 5.22
N VAL A 31 8.94 -1.99 5.95
CA VAL A 31 8.81 -2.10 7.40
C VAL A 31 9.11 -0.76 8.08
N TRP A 32 10.19 -0.08 7.68
CA TRP A 32 10.51 1.25 8.21
C TRP A 32 9.41 2.28 7.94
N ILE A 33 8.85 2.31 6.72
CA ILE A 33 7.76 3.22 6.37
C ILE A 33 6.56 2.97 7.29
N ILE A 34 6.17 1.71 7.48
CA ILE A 34 5.05 1.33 8.36
C ILE A 34 5.31 1.81 9.78
N VAL A 35 6.48 1.51 10.34
CA VAL A 35 6.86 1.88 11.72
C VAL A 35 6.85 3.39 11.89
N VAL A 36 7.44 4.14 10.96
CA VAL A 36 7.45 5.61 11.00
C VAL A 36 6.03 6.16 10.93
N ASN A 37 5.17 5.61 10.07
CA ASN A 37 3.78 6.07 9.95
C ASN A 37 3.00 5.85 11.26
N VAL A 38 3.16 4.67 11.87
CA VAL A 38 2.56 4.35 13.17
C VAL A 38 3.11 5.28 14.26
N LEU A 39 4.40 5.58 14.26
CA LEU A 39 4.96 6.52 15.23
C LEU A 39 4.42 7.95 15.03
N LEU A 40 4.27 8.37 13.77
CA LEU A 40 3.66 9.65 13.42
C LEU A 40 2.23 9.78 13.93
N TRP A 41 1.46 8.69 13.99
CA TRP A 41 0.12 8.71 14.58
C TRP A 41 0.11 9.08 16.07
N PHE A 42 1.20 8.87 16.80
CA PHE A 42 1.33 9.31 18.19
C PHE A 42 1.96 10.70 18.31
N ILE A 43 2.93 11.01 17.45
CA ILE A 43 3.58 12.33 17.44
C ILE A 43 2.61 13.40 16.96
N ALA A 44 1.77 13.12 15.96
CA ALA A 44 0.81 14.06 15.39
C ALA A 44 -0.19 14.62 16.42
N PRO A 45 -0.80 13.84 17.34
CA PRO A 45 -1.64 14.41 18.40
C PRO A 45 -0.84 15.26 19.39
N ILE A 46 0.38 14.87 19.74
CA ILE A 46 1.24 15.66 20.66
C ILE A 46 1.62 16.99 20.00
N GLY A 47 2.19 16.94 18.80
CA GLY A 47 2.61 18.10 18.02
C GLY A 47 1.43 18.96 17.54
N GLY A 48 0.35 18.33 17.12
CA GLY A 48 -0.88 18.99 16.68
C GLY A 48 -1.55 19.75 17.82
N ALA A 49 -1.66 19.14 19.00
CA ALA A 49 -2.14 19.84 20.19
C ALA A 49 -1.27 21.06 20.53
N THR A 50 0.05 20.96 20.37
CA THR A 50 0.96 22.09 20.63
C THR A 50 0.79 23.20 19.61
N VAL A 51 0.72 22.87 18.32
CA VAL A 51 0.52 23.86 17.23
C VAL A 51 -0.84 24.54 17.36
N ILE A 52 -1.90 23.77 17.61
CA ILE A 52 -3.25 24.32 17.81
C ILE A 52 -3.26 25.21 19.06
N HIS A 53 -2.66 24.78 20.15
CA HIS A 53 -2.57 25.57 21.38
C HIS A 53 -1.80 26.88 21.16
N ALA A 54 -0.67 26.84 20.46
CA ALA A 54 0.10 28.03 20.12
C ALA A 54 -0.70 28.99 19.23
N ALA A 55 -1.40 28.47 18.22
CA ALA A 55 -2.26 29.26 17.34
C ALA A 55 -3.39 29.95 18.13
N LEU A 56 -4.08 29.21 19.01
CA LEU A 56 -5.13 29.76 19.87
C LEU A 56 -4.58 30.84 20.81
N THR A 57 -3.40 30.61 21.39
CA THR A 57 -2.74 31.58 22.28
C THR A 57 -2.40 32.88 21.55
N MET A 58 -2.06 32.80 20.25
CA MET A 58 -1.68 33.95 19.45
C MET A 58 -2.88 34.74 18.92
N MET A 59 -4.09 34.14 18.93
CA MET A 59 -5.35 34.77 18.53
C MET A 59 -6.08 35.49 19.67
N HIS A 60 -5.61 35.33 20.90
CA HIS A 60 -6.21 35.88 22.12
C HIS A 60 -5.33 36.96 22.75
#